data_AF-A0A0P7YNJ5-F1
#
_entry.id   AF-A0A0P7YNJ5-F1
#
_cell.length_a   1.000
_cell.length_b   1.000
_cell.length_c   1.000
_cell.angle_alpha   90.00
_cell.angle_beta   90.00
_cell.angle_gamma   90.00
#
_symmetry.space_group_name_H-M   'P 1'
#
loop_
_entity.id
_entity.type
_entity.pdbx_description
1 polymer ?
#
loop_
_entity_poly.entity_id
_entity_poly.type
_entity_poly.pdbx_seq_one_letter_code
_entity_poly.pdbx_strand_id
1 'polypeptide(L)'
;MTGDMVTAVRVYMIMRREIHVLMPLIAVLSACAGGDGRYPSLAKRPFETAPPATAPTVPTKTARPVADAAMLSELVSRATEAHTRFTGREPAAGQLARAAAGRSIESDRRAAALVAMADLTAQRGATSAVLADLDELAVEASISFAPGPQIDAARTEVLALVARQDAAIARLWETIGQ
;
A
#
# COMPACT_ATOMS: atom_id res chain seq x y z
N MET A 1 -63.74 -56.17 9.69
CA MET A 1 -63.68 -56.70 11.06
C MET A 1 -62.76 -57.91 11.03
N THR A 2 -61.44 -57.82 11.19
CA THR A 2 -60.69 -57.60 12.45
C THR A 2 -59.21 -57.19 12.19
N GLY A 3 -58.92 -56.51 11.06
CA GLY A 3 -57.54 -56.15 10.66
C GLY A 3 -57.06 -54.73 11.01
N ASP A 4 -57.96 -53.76 11.17
CA ASP A 4 -57.57 -52.33 11.23
C ASP A 4 -57.15 -51.82 12.62
N MET A 5 -57.53 -52.51 13.70
CA MET A 5 -57.23 -52.05 15.07
C MET A 5 -55.78 -52.32 15.49
N VAL A 6 -55.13 -53.31 14.87
CA VAL A 6 -53.73 -53.67 15.17
C VAL A 6 -52.74 -52.67 14.57
N THR A 7 -53.07 -52.09 13.41
CA THR A 7 -52.18 -51.17 12.68
C THR A 7 -52.14 -49.77 13.31
N ALA A 8 -53.27 -49.25 13.79
CA ALA A 8 -53.34 -47.94 14.45
C ALA A 8 -52.59 -47.89 15.79
N VAL A 9 -52.67 -48.95 16.60
CA VAL A 9 -51.92 -49.06 17.86
C VAL A 9 -50.42 -49.18 17.62
N ARG A 10 -50.02 -49.87 16.53
CA ARG A 10 -48.61 -50.05 16.15
C ARG A 10 -47.96 -48.75 15.66
N VAL A 11 -48.67 -47.93 14.87
CA VAL A 11 -48.19 -46.62 14.41
C VAL A 11 -48.11 -45.61 15.58
N TYR A 12 -49.10 -45.61 16.48
CA TYR A 12 -49.09 -44.74 17.67
C TYR A 12 -47.95 -45.10 18.64
N MET A 13 -47.65 -46.39 18.82
CA MET A 13 -46.50 -46.83 19.64
C MET A 13 -45.14 -46.48 19.01
N ILE A 14 -44.99 -46.55 17.69
CA ILE A 14 -43.72 -46.20 17.02
C ILE A 14 -43.45 -44.70 17.11
N MET A 15 -44.44 -43.83 16.84
CA MET A 15 -44.24 -42.37 16.91
C MET A 15 -44.02 -41.85 18.34
N ARG A 16 -44.66 -42.48 19.34
CA ARG A 16 -44.44 -42.17 20.76
C ARG A 16 -43.07 -42.65 21.26
N ARG A 17 -42.52 -43.73 20.70
CA ARG A 17 -41.18 -44.26 21.03
C ARG A 17 -40.05 -43.37 20.51
N GLU A 18 -40.18 -42.80 19.31
CA GLU A 18 -39.16 -41.89 18.74
C GLU A 18 -39.09 -40.53 19.48
N ILE A 19 -40.23 -39.99 19.93
CA ILE A 19 -40.27 -38.76 20.76
C ILE A 19 -39.63 -39.00 22.13
N HIS A 20 -39.79 -40.20 22.70
CA HIS A 20 -39.20 -40.57 23.99
C HIS A 20 -37.70 -40.90 23.93
N VAL A 21 -37.11 -41.09 22.73
CA VAL A 21 -35.65 -41.25 22.56
C VAL A 21 -34.96 -39.90 22.28
N LEU A 22 -35.64 -38.96 21.61
CA LEU A 22 -35.10 -37.62 21.36
C LEU A 22 -35.05 -36.76 22.63
N MET A 23 -36.03 -36.91 23.53
CA MET A 23 -36.14 -36.14 24.77
C MET A 23 -34.98 -36.36 25.77
N PRO A 24 -34.49 -37.60 26.05
CA PRO A 24 -33.31 -37.78 26.88
C PRO A 24 -32.02 -37.32 26.19
N LEU A 25 -31.95 -37.36 24.86
CA LEU A 25 -30.77 -36.91 24.12
C LEU A 25 -30.53 -35.39 24.27
N ILE A 26 -31.59 -34.58 24.23
CA ILE A 26 -31.51 -33.12 24.47
C ILE A 26 -31.12 -32.82 25.93
N ALA A 27 -31.60 -33.62 26.88
CA ALA A 27 -31.30 -33.44 28.31
C ALA A 27 -29.83 -33.78 28.68
N VAL A 28 -29.13 -34.59 27.88
CA VAL A 28 -27.71 -34.93 28.13
C VAL A 28 -26.76 -33.85 27.61
N LEU A 29 -27.17 -33.01 26.65
CA LEU A 29 -26.33 -31.91 26.11
C LEU A 29 -26.11 -30.76 27.11
N SER A 30 -27.04 -30.50 28.03
CA SER A 30 -26.90 -29.47 29.07
C SER A 30 -26.00 -29.91 30.24
N ALA A 31 -25.67 -31.20 30.34
CA ALA A 31 -24.83 -31.72 31.42
C ALA A 31 -23.33 -31.33 31.29
N CYS A 32 -22.86 -30.91 30.10
CA CYS A 32 -21.48 -30.45 29.92
C CYS A 32 -21.22 -28.99 30.34
N ALA A 33 -22.26 -28.16 30.50
CA ALA A 33 -22.12 -26.76 30.94
C ALA A 33 -22.42 -26.57 32.44
N GLY A 34 -23.06 -27.57 33.07
CA GLY A 34 -23.46 -27.59 34.47
C GLY A 34 -22.47 -28.31 35.38
N GLY A 35 -21.18 -28.01 35.25
CA GLY A 35 -20.20 -28.47 36.23
C GLY A 35 -20.29 -27.65 37.51
N ASP A 36 -20.34 -28.30 38.68
CA ASP A 36 -20.13 -27.69 40.01
C ASP A 36 -18.72 -27.09 40.18
N GLY A 37 -17.89 -27.18 39.14
CA GLY A 37 -16.63 -26.47 39.01
C GLY A 37 -16.89 -24.98 39.05
N ARG A 38 -16.67 -24.39 40.23
CA ARG A 38 -16.63 -22.96 40.52
C ARG A 38 -16.08 -22.20 39.31
N TYR A 39 -16.95 -21.57 38.51
CA TYR A 39 -16.50 -20.65 37.48
C TYR A 39 -15.54 -19.64 38.13
N PRO A 40 -14.40 -19.31 37.47
CA PRO A 40 -13.51 -18.28 38.00
C PRO A 40 -14.33 -17.01 38.23
N SER A 41 -14.10 -16.34 39.36
CA SER A 41 -14.89 -15.16 39.71
C SER A 41 -14.77 -14.10 38.60
N LEU A 42 -15.92 -13.54 38.20
CA LEU A 42 -15.97 -12.30 37.41
C LEU A 42 -15.74 -11.04 38.26
N ALA A 43 -15.30 -11.22 39.51
CA ALA A 43 -14.87 -10.11 40.31
C ALA A 43 -13.68 -9.46 39.61
N LYS A 44 -13.71 -8.12 39.48
CA LYS A 44 -12.57 -7.38 38.95
C LYS A 44 -11.32 -7.80 39.70
N ARG A 45 -10.26 -8.10 38.95
CA ARG A 45 -8.98 -8.46 39.56
C ARG A 45 -8.40 -7.22 40.25
N PRO A 46 -7.63 -7.36 41.35
CA PRO A 46 -7.09 -6.21 42.07
C PRO A 46 -6.33 -5.20 41.19
N PHE A 47 -5.64 -5.67 40.14
CA PHE A 47 -4.92 -4.80 39.20
C PHE A 47 -5.82 -4.04 38.22
N GLU A 48 -7.08 -4.44 38.05
CA GLU A 48 -8.07 -3.74 37.20
C GLU A 48 -8.73 -2.57 37.94
N THR A 49 -8.62 -2.53 39.27
CA THR A 49 -9.11 -1.44 40.13
C THR A 49 -7.98 -0.59 40.71
N ALA A 50 -6.73 -1.07 40.61
CA ALA A 50 -5.58 -0.30 41.05
C ALA A 50 -5.45 0.97 40.19
N PRO A 51 -5.20 2.14 40.81
CA PRO A 51 -4.80 3.30 40.03
C PRO A 51 -3.53 2.95 39.21
N PRO A 52 -3.42 3.44 37.96
CA PRO A 52 -2.25 3.16 37.14
C PRO A 52 -1.00 3.56 37.91
N ALA A 53 -0.05 2.63 38.01
CA ALA A 53 1.25 2.94 38.59
C ALA A 53 1.83 4.14 37.84
N THR A 54 2.37 5.11 38.57
CA THR A 54 3.11 6.21 37.97
C THR A 54 4.30 5.61 37.23
N ALA A 55 4.21 5.52 35.91
CA ALA A 55 5.32 5.07 35.10
C ALA A 55 6.48 6.05 35.33
N PRO A 56 7.71 5.56 35.58
CA PRO A 56 8.86 6.44 35.64
C PRO A 56 8.95 7.22 34.33
N THR A 57 9.19 8.52 34.40
CA THR A 57 9.47 9.34 33.22
C THR A 57 10.79 8.87 32.63
N VAL A 58 10.70 7.99 31.64
CA VAL A 58 11.85 7.61 30.82
C VAL A 58 12.09 8.80 29.87
N PRO A 59 13.31 9.34 29.78
CA PRO A 59 13.59 10.39 28.79
C PRO A 59 13.28 9.85 27.40
N THR A 60 12.38 10.52 26.67
CA THR A 60 12.08 10.20 25.28
C THR A 60 13.35 10.43 24.47
N LYS A 61 14.01 9.35 24.04
CA LYS A 61 15.12 9.45 23.11
C LYS A 61 14.56 9.93 21.78
N THR A 62 15.03 11.08 21.29
CA THR A 62 14.66 11.54 19.95
C THR A 62 15.17 10.54 18.93
N ALA A 63 14.28 10.13 18.02
CA ALA A 63 14.65 9.27 16.91
C ALA A 63 15.71 9.99 16.05
N ARG A 64 16.72 9.24 15.64
CA ARG A 64 17.78 9.78 14.77
C ARG A 64 17.23 9.95 13.36
N PRO A 65 17.61 11.02 12.62
CA PRO A 65 17.32 11.11 11.20
C PRO A 65 17.84 9.88 10.44
N VAL A 66 17.07 9.41 9.46
CA VAL A 66 17.45 8.25 8.62
C VAL A 66 18.47 8.62 7.53
N ALA A 67 18.52 9.89 7.14
CA ALA A 67 19.49 10.45 6.22
C ALA A 67 20.07 11.75 6.81
N ASP A 68 21.35 11.99 6.54
CA ASP A 68 21.97 13.27 6.87
C ASP A 68 21.83 14.28 5.71
N ALA A 69 22.16 15.54 6.01
CA ALA A 69 22.04 16.62 5.03
C ALA A 69 22.96 16.43 3.81
N ALA A 70 24.12 15.78 3.98
CA ALA A 70 25.06 15.55 2.89
C ALA A 70 24.49 14.53 1.89
N MET A 71 23.93 13.42 2.40
CA MET A 71 23.25 12.41 1.60
C MET A 71 22.08 12.99 0.82
N LEU A 72 21.24 13.81 1.47
CA LEU A 72 20.11 14.46 0.79
C LEU A 72 20.60 15.44 -0.29
N SER A 73 21.64 16.22 -0.01
CA SER A 73 22.23 17.14 -0.99
C SER A 73 22.80 16.40 -2.21
N GLU A 74 23.40 15.23 -2.00
CA GLU A 74 23.94 14.40 -3.08
C GLU A 74 22.83 13.84 -3.97
N LEU A 75 21.73 13.36 -3.38
CA LEU A 75 20.55 12.93 -4.14
C LEU A 75 19.96 14.07 -4.98
N VAL A 76 19.75 15.25 -4.38
CA VAL A 76 19.27 16.43 -5.11
C VAL A 76 20.22 16.84 -6.22
N SER A 77 21.54 16.78 -5.99
CA SER A 77 22.56 17.06 -7.00
C SER A 77 22.47 16.07 -8.17
N ARG A 78 22.38 14.76 -7.90
CA ARG A 78 22.17 13.72 -8.92
C ARG A 78 20.93 13.98 -9.77
N ALA A 79 19.80 14.33 -9.15
CA ALA A 79 18.57 14.66 -9.87
C ALA A 79 18.74 15.91 -10.75
N THR A 80 19.44 16.91 -10.23
CA THR A 80 19.74 18.16 -10.93
C THR A 80 20.65 17.90 -12.14
N GLU A 81 21.69 17.08 -12.01
CA GLU A 81 22.54 16.71 -13.14
C GLU A 81 21.78 15.96 -14.23
N ALA A 82 20.90 15.02 -13.86
CA ALA A 82 20.02 14.35 -14.81
C ALA A 82 19.09 15.35 -15.52
N HIS A 83 18.59 16.35 -14.79
CA HIS A 83 17.81 17.43 -15.37
C HIS A 83 18.63 18.33 -16.31
N THR A 84 19.88 18.65 -15.98
CA THR A 84 20.79 19.38 -16.87
C THR A 84 21.08 18.60 -18.15
N ARG A 85 21.27 17.28 -18.06
CA ARG A 85 21.40 16.41 -19.23
C ARG A 85 20.14 16.40 -20.08
N PHE A 86 18.96 16.38 -19.46
CA PHE A 86 17.68 16.51 -20.16
C PHE A 86 17.57 17.83 -20.93
N THR A 87 17.76 18.97 -20.24
CA THR A 87 17.60 20.30 -20.84
C THR A 87 18.67 20.58 -21.89
N GLY A 88 19.86 19.99 -21.76
CA GLY A 88 20.89 20.04 -22.81
C GLY A 88 20.50 19.32 -24.11
N ARG A 89 19.63 18.30 -24.04
CA ARG A 89 19.15 17.53 -25.21
C ARG A 89 17.83 18.07 -25.78
N GLU A 90 17.03 18.76 -24.96
CA GLU A 90 15.69 19.26 -25.33
C GLU A 90 15.68 20.10 -26.63
N PRO A 91 16.60 21.05 -26.88
CA PRO A 91 16.56 21.85 -28.11
C PRO A 91 16.76 21.03 -29.39
N ALA A 92 17.62 20.01 -29.36
CA ALA A 92 17.86 19.12 -30.49
C ALA A 92 16.64 18.23 -30.76
N ALA A 93 16.05 17.66 -29.71
CA ALA A 93 14.80 16.91 -29.81
C ALA A 93 13.66 17.78 -30.39
N GLY A 94 13.57 19.04 -29.97
CA GLY A 94 12.58 19.99 -30.50
C GLY A 94 12.77 20.36 -31.98
N GLN A 95 14.00 20.34 -32.50
CA GLN A 95 14.24 20.50 -33.94
C GLN A 95 13.79 19.26 -34.71
N LEU A 96 14.11 18.06 -34.20
CA LEU A 96 13.73 16.80 -34.83
C LEU A 96 12.21 16.57 -34.79
N ALA A 97 11.55 16.90 -33.68
CA ALA A 97 10.10 16.85 -33.55
C ALA A 97 9.39 17.69 -34.62
N ARG A 98 9.83 18.93 -34.83
CA ARG A 98 9.31 19.81 -35.89
C ARG A 98 9.58 19.27 -37.29
N ALA A 99 10.74 18.66 -37.53
CA ALA A 99 11.06 18.05 -38.83
C ALA A 99 10.22 16.80 -39.13
N ALA A 100 9.78 16.10 -38.08
CA ALA A 100 8.92 14.92 -38.15
C ALA A 100 7.43 15.24 -38.28
N ALA A 101 7.00 16.47 -38.00
CA ALA A 101 5.60 16.89 -38.06
C ALA A 101 4.99 16.60 -39.45
N GLY A 102 3.85 15.92 -39.46
CA GLY A 102 3.13 15.54 -40.68
C GLY A 102 3.83 14.52 -41.59
N ARG A 103 4.94 13.91 -41.14
CA ARG A 103 5.65 12.87 -41.91
C ARG A 103 5.02 11.50 -41.69
N SER A 104 5.13 10.64 -42.71
CA SER A 104 4.69 9.24 -42.63
C SER A 104 5.45 8.46 -41.57
N ILE A 105 4.87 7.35 -41.11
CA ILE A 105 5.48 6.49 -40.09
C ILE A 105 6.83 5.91 -40.54
N GLU A 106 6.98 5.61 -41.83
CA GLU A 106 8.20 5.09 -42.47
C GLU A 106 9.27 6.17 -42.74
N SER A 107 9.08 7.42 -42.29
CA SER A 107 10.03 8.50 -42.57
C SER A 107 11.23 8.45 -41.62
N ASP A 108 12.44 8.52 -42.19
CA ASP A 108 13.70 8.67 -41.43
C ASP A 108 13.66 9.87 -40.45
N ARG A 109 13.00 10.96 -40.84
CA ARG A 109 12.84 12.15 -39.97
C ARG A 109 12.01 11.82 -38.73
N ARG A 110 10.97 11.00 -38.89
CA ARG A 110 10.12 10.56 -37.77
C ARG A 110 10.87 9.57 -36.89
N ALA A 111 11.59 8.62 -37.48
CA ALA A 111 12.46 7.70 -36.74
C ALA A 111 13.49 8.46 -35.89
N ALA A 112 14.17 9.46 -36.47
CA ALA A 112 15.14 10.29 -35.74
C ALA A 112 14.50 11.07 -34.57
N ALA A 113 13.29 11.60 -34.74
CA ALA A 113 12.56 12.26 -33.65
C ALA A 113 12.21 11.28 -32.52
N LEU A 114 11.76 10.07 -32.85
CA LEU A 114 11.43 9.06 -31.83
C LEU A 114 12.64 8.62 -31.01
N VAL A 115 13.82 8.49 -31.65
CA VAL A 115 15.08 8.21 -30.94
C VAL A 115 15.42 9.36 -29.98
N ALA A 116 15.30 10.61 -30.43
CA ALA A 116 15.54 11.77 -29.57
C ALA A 116 14.53 11.86 -28.40
N MET A 117 13.27 11.48 -28.63
CA MET A 117 12.26 11.37 -27.56
C MET A 117 12.63 10.28 -26.55
N ALA A 118 13.08 9.12 -27.01
CA ALA A 118 13.54 8.04 -26.12
C ALA A 118 14.74 8.48 -25.26
N ASP A 119 15.67 9.25 -25.84
CA ASP A 119 16.79 9.84 -25.11
C ASP A 119 16.33 10.80 -24.00
N LEU A 120 15.34 11.66 -24.28
CA LEU A 120 14.73 12.53 -23.27
C LEU A 120 14.03 11.73 -22.17
N THR A 121 13.27 10.71 -22.54
CA THR A 121 12.60 9.81 -21.60
C THR A 121 13.61 9.08 -20.71
N ALA A 122 14.78 8.69 -21.25
CA ALA A 122 15.85 8.08 -20.45
C ALA A 122 16.41 9.06 -19.40
N GLN A 123 16.63 10.33 -19.74
CA GLN A 123 17.07 11.34 -18.78
C GLN A 123 15.98 11.63 -17.72
N ARG A 124 14.71 11.70 -18.12
CA ARG A 124 13.57 11.82 -17.19
C ARG A 124 13.48 10.62 -16.25
N GLY A 125 13.75 9.42 -16.75
CA GLY A 125 13.87 8.19 -15.97
C GLY A 125 14.97 8.27 -14.91
N ALA A 126 16.14 8.82 -15.26
CA ALA A 126 17.22 9.03 -14.29
C ALA A 126 16.83 10.00 -13.16
N THR A 127 16.12 11.10 -13.46
CA THR A 127 15.56 11.99 -12.42
C THR A 127 14.50 11.27 -11.57
N SER A 128 13.65 10.45 -12.19
CA SER A 128 12.61 9.67 -11.48
C SER A 128 13.18 8.60 -10.56
N ALA A 129 14.32 7.99 -10.93
CA ALA A 129 15.00 7.02 -10.09
C ALA A 129 15.46 7.65 -8.76
N VAL A 130 15.97 8.89 -8.81
CA VAL A 130 16.32 9.62 -7.58
C VAL A 130 15.08 9.93 -6.72
N LEU A 131 13.94 10.24 -7.34
CA LEU A 131 12.69 10.42 -6.60
C LEU A 131 12.28 9.12 -5.87
N ALA A 132 12.45 7.97 -6.51
CA ALA A 132 12.20 6.67 -5.88
C ALA A 132 13.16 6.41 -4.70
N ASP A 133 14.46 6.73 -4.83
CA ASP A 133 15.43 6.67 -3.73
C ASP A 133 14.96 7.53 -2.52
N LEU A 134 14.41 8.72 -2.79
CA LEU A 134 13.87 9.61 -1.75
C LEU A 134 12.55 9.10 -1.14
N ASP A 135 11.70 8.45 -1.93
CA ASP A 135 10.47 7.82 -1.43
C ASP A 135 10.79 6.66 -0.49
N GLU A 136 11.84 5.88 -0.77
CA GLU A 136 12.33 4.83 0.13
C GLU A 136 12.79 5.40 1.47
N LEU A 137 13.56 6.50 1.46
CA LEU A 137 13.95 7.21 2.68
C LEU A 137 12.74 7.72 3.48
N ALA A 138 11.69 8.20 2.80
CA ALA A 138 10.48 8.66 3.47
C ALA A 138 9.72 7.51 4.15
N VAL A 139 9.65 6.35 3.50
CA VAL A 139 9.07 5.13 4.09
C VAL A 139 9.87 4.69 5.32
N GLU A 140 11.20 4.63 5.21
CA GLU A 140 12.08 4.27 6.32
C GLU A 140 11.93 5.25 7.50
N ALA A 141 11.88 6.56 7.21
CA ALA A 141 11.64 7.57 8.23
C ALA A 141 10.31 7.36 8.97
N SER A 142 9.25 6.99 8.24
CA SER A 142 7.94 6.72 8.82
C SER A 142 7.94 5.49 9.72
N ILE A 143 8.61 4.41 9.32
CA ILE A 143 8.66 3.15 10.09
C ILE A 143 9.53 3.32 11.34
N SER A 144 10.60 4.09 11.24
CA SER A 144 11.53 4.38 12.34
C SER A 144 11.12 5.56 13.22
N PHE A 145 9.95 6.17 12.98
CA PHE A 145 9.46 7.39 13.66
C PHE A 145 10.49 8.54 13.66
N ALA A 146 11.30 8.59 12.61
CA ALA A 146 12.36 9.57 12.43
C ALA A 146 11.80 10.87 11.80
N PRO A 147 12.47 12.01 11.99
CA PRO A 147 12.05 13.26 11.35
C PRO A 147 12.14 13.18 9.82
N GLY A 148 11.01 13.46 9.15
CA GLY A 148 10.88 13.49 7.68
C GLY A 148 10.99 14.84 6.94
N PRO A 149 10.90 16.05 7.55
CA PRO A 149 10.76 17.30 6.78
C PRO A 149 11.85 17.59 5.74
N GLN A 150 13.10 17.19 6.00
CA GLN A 150 14.20 17.38 5.05
C GLN A 150 14.09 16.45 3.84
N ILE A 151 13.59 15.22 4.05
CA ILE A 151 13.31 14.26 2.97
C ILE A 151 12.16 14.78 2.13
N ASP A 152 11.09 15.29 2.75
CA ASP A 152 9.94 15.84 2.03
C ASP A 152 10.29 17.09 1.20
N ALA A 153 11.19 17.94 1.71
CA ALA A 153 11.71 19.08 0.95
C ALA A 153 12.49 18.62 -0.29
N ALA A 154 13.40 17.66 -0.15
CA ALA A 154 14.14 17.08 -1.28
C ALA A 154 13.21 16.40 -2.29
N ARG A 155 12.19 15.65 -1.83
CA ARG A 155 11.17 15.03 -2.69
C ARG A 155 10.40 16.07 -3.50
N THR A 156 9.98 17.15 -2.85
CA THR A 156 9.26 18.26 -3.51
C THR A 156 10.10 18.89 -4.62
N GLU A 157 11.38 19.11 -4.35
CA GLU A 157 12.31 19.67 -5.34
C GLU A 157 12.49 18.75 -6.56
N VAL A 158 12.76 17.46 -6.33
CA VAL A 158 12.96 16.49 -7.41
C VAL A 158 11.67 16.23 -8.19
N LEU A 159 10.52 16.17 -7.51
CA LEU A 159 9.21 16.05 -8.15
C LEU A 159 8.94 17.21 -9.10
N ALA A 160 9.33 18.44 -8.73
CA ALA A 160 9.20 19.60 -9.61
C ALA A 160 10.09 19.50 -10.86
N LEU A 161 11.26 18.87 -10.79
CA LEU A 161 12.10 18.59 -11.96
C LEU A 161 11.41 17.59 -12.90
N VAL A 162 10.87 16.49 -12.36
CA VAL A 162 10.15 15.47 -13.14
C VAL A 162 8.93 16.09 -13.84
N ALA A 163 8.14 16.90 -13.13
CA ALA A 163 6.98 17.57 -13.70
C ALA A 163 7.34 18.50 -14.87
N ARG A 164 8.47 19.23 -14.79
CA ARG A 164 8.96 20.05 -15.90
C ARG A 164 9.36 19.22 -17.11
N GLN A 165 10.04 18.09 -16.88
CA GLN A 165 10.45 17.17 -17.95
C GLN A 165 9.24 16.54 -18.64
N ASP A 166 8.25 16.10 -17.87
CA ASP A 166 7.00 15.53 -18.40
C ASP A 166 6.25 16.53 -19.27
N ALA A 167 6.12 17.77 -18.81
CA ALA A 167 5.49 18.83 -19.58
C ALA A 167 6.24 19.12 -20.89
N ALA A 168 7.58 19.06 -20.88
CA ALA A 168 8.39 19.24 -22.08
C ALA A 168 8.22 18.09 -23.08
N ILE A 169 8.28 16.84 -22.61
CA ILE A 169 8.05 15.65 -23.43
C ILE A 169 6.65 15.68 -24.05
N ALA A 170 5.62 16.03 -23.28
CA ALA A 170 4.24 16.13 -23.76
C ALA A 170 4.09 17.13 -24.92
N ARG A 171 4.64 18.35 -24.78
CA ARG A 171 4.64 19.35 -25.86
C ARG A 171 5.34 18.88 -27.14
N LEU A 172 6.40 18.09 -27.00
CA LEU A 172 7.12 17.53 -28.15
C LEU A 172 6.32 16.43 -28.85
N TRP A 173 5.58 15.61 -28.11
CA TRP A 173 4.64 14.64 -28.71
C TRP A 173 3.53 15.34 -29.51
N GLU A 174 2.93 16.39 -28.94
CA GLU A 174 1.95 17.22 -29.66
C GLU A 174 2.55 17.77 -30.98
N THR A 175 3.81 18.21 -30.94
CA THR A 175 4.52 18.73 -32.13
C THR A 175 4.72 17.66 -33.20
N ILE A 176 4.98 16.40 -32.81
CA ILE A 176 5.10 15.27 -33.75
C ILE A 176 3.73 14.87 -34.33
N GLY A 177 2.63 15.25 -33.66
CA GLY A 177 1.27 14.89 -34.01
C GLY A 177 0.84 13.55 -33.40
N GLN A 178 1.14 13.35 -32.11
CA GLN A 178 0.66 12.23 -31.29
C GLN A 178 -0.21 12.75 -30.15
#